data_AF-A0A856MGY4-F1
#
_entry.id   AF-A0A856MGY4-F1
#
_cell.length_a   1.000
_cell.length_b   1.000
_cell.length_c   1.000
_cell.angle_alpha   90.00
_cell.angle_beta   90.00
_cell.angle_gamma   90.00
#
_symmetry.space_group_name_H-M   'P 1'
#
loop_
_entity.id
_entity.type
_entity.pdbx_description
1 polymer ?
#
loop_
_entity_poly.entity_id
_entity_poly.type
_entity_poly.pdbx_seq_one_letter_code
_entity_poly.pdbx_strand_id
1 'polypeptide(L)'
;MKKKLVVASILLCLMNSSLASAEVNHFEDPRVTLSTVEADWSIKTDKTERPQVGASVATLLKAENELQFQGTLAAIEGNGGLVGFAFVETPLSQDLSQYKYIEFYAKSKEARVVYTLTLKDEQTQQDAGTLTFEQEFVVGTDWTKVKLALSEFQPKIRGRLVDSFQLDLKQVRSLSFQINRSQQEPDSPIPLEFGLDVGSEVLVTNQE
;
A
#
# COMPACT_ATOMS: atom_id res chain seq x y z
N MET A 1 26.38 -75.83 14.38
CA MET A 1 26.33 -74.57 13.61
C MET A 1 24.94 -73.95 13.75
N LYS A 2 24.88 -72.64 14.01
CA LYS A 2 23.69 -71.74 14.08
C LYS A 2 22.81 -71.94 15.33
N LYS A 3 22.36 -70.92 16.06
CA LYS A 3 22.67 -69.49 16.26
C LYS A 3 22.05 -69.17 17.64
N LYS A 4 22.76 -68.43 18.50
CA LYS A 4 22.25 -67.95 19.81
C LYS A 4 21.08 -67.00 19.59
N LEU A 5 20.00 -67.14 20.37
CA LEU A 5 19.03 -66.07 20.60
C LEU A 5 19.11 -65.67 22.07
N VAL A 6 19.68 -64.50 22.33
CA VAL A 6 19.65 -63.84 23.63
C VAL A 6 18.35 -63.04 23.66
N VAL A 7 17.41 -63.42 24.51
CA VAL A 7 16.24 -62.59 24.82
C VAL A 7 16.67 -61.63 25.92
N ALA A 8 17.05 -60.42 25.52
CA ALA A 8 17.25 -59.31 26.46
C ALA A 8 15.88 -58.71 26.76
N SER A 9 15.46 -58.83 28.02
CA SER A 9 14.29 -58.16 28.58
C SER A 9 14.41 -56.65 28.38
N ILE A 10 13.50 -56.05 27.61
CA ILE A 10 13.34 -54.60 27.55
C ILE A 10 12.47 -54.22 28.74
N LEU A 11 13.14 -53.66 29.75
CA LEU A 11 12.55 -53.04 30.92
C LEU A 11 11.73 -51.82 30.44
N LEU A 12 10.42 -51.86 30.73
CA LEU A 12 9.46 -50.83 30.39
C LEU A 12 9.70 -49.60 31.29
N CYS A 13 10.43 -48.60 30.78
CA CYS A 13 10.47 -47.27 31.41
C CYS A 13 9.16 -46.53 31.14
N LEU A 14 8.14 -46.81 31.95
CA LEU A 14 7.00 -45.92 32.17
C LEU A 14 7.48 -44.80 33.10
N MET A 15 7.94 -43.68 32.55
CA MET A 15 8.13 -42.45 33.31
C MET A 15 7.69 -41.22 32.51
N ASN A 16 6.67 -40.57 33.05
CA ASN A 16 6.37 -39.14 32.97
C ASN A 16 6.11 -38.52 31.59
N SER A 17 4.89 -38.71 31.08
CA SER A 17 4.28 -37.79 30.10
C SER A 17 3.25 -36.88 30.79
N SER A 18 3.62 -36.27 31.92
CA SER A 18 2.92 -35.11 32.46
C SER A 18 3.83 -33.91 32.29
N LEU A 19 3.33 -32.86 31.63
CA LEU A 19 3.99 -31.58 31.33
C LEU A 19 4.77 -31.55 30.00
N ALA A 20 4.03 -31.62 28.89
CA ALA A 20 4.39 -30.87 27.71
C ALA A 20 3.13 -30.14 27.21
N SER A 21 2.57 -29.28 28.05
CA SER A 21 1.81 -28.15 27.53
C SER A 21 2.86 -27.19 26.99
N ALA A 22 3.24 -27.36 25.73
CA ALA A 22 3.91 -26.29 25.02
C ALA A 22 2.95 -25.09 25.08
N GLU A 23 3.36 -24.02 25.75
CA GLU A 23 2.78 -22.71 25.48
C GLU A 23 2.90 -22.52 23.98
N VAL A 24 1.78 -22.69 23.27
CA VAL A 24 1.63 -22.12 21.95
C VAL A 24 1.65 -20.63 22.21
N ASN A 25 2.85 -20.05 22.23
CA ASN A 25 3.01 -18.63 22.08
C ASN A 25 2.21 -18.29 20.85
N HIS A 26 1.15 -17.51 21.04
CA HIS A 26 0.51 -16.81 19.96
C HIS A 26 1.64 -16.11 19.22
N PHE A 27 2.00 -16.63 18.04
CA PHE A 27 2.77 -15.85 17.09
C PHE A 27 1.78 -14.76 16.68
N GLU A 28 1.74 -13.70 17.47
CA GLU A 28 1.10 -12.45 17.06
C GLU A 28 1.72 -12.13 15.72
N ASP A 29 0.86 -12.10 14.72
CA ASP A 29 1.21 -11.52 13.45
C ASP A 29 1.61 -10.07 13.73
N PRO A 30 2.89 -9.68 13.56
CA PRO A 30 3.36 -8.34 13.92
C PRO A 30 2.80 -7.27 12.97
N ARG A 31 1.92 -7.66 12.06
CA ARG A 31 1.17 -6.76 11.17
C ARG A 31 0.10 -6.03 11.97
N VAL A 32 0.13 -4.71 11.91
CA VAL A 32 -0.88 -3.85 12.52
C VAL A 32 -1.64 -3.11 11.43
N THR A 33 -2.95 -3.01 11.58
CA THR A 33 -3.82 -2.29 10.63
C THR A 33 -3.56 -0.79 10.68
N LEU A 34 -3.05 -0.25 9.57
CA LEU A 34 -2.85 1.17 9.35
C LEU A 34 -4.16 1.87 8.94
N SER A 35 -4.91 1.26 8.04
CA SER A 35 -6.19 1.76 7.54
C SER A 35 -7.06 0.62 7.01
N THR A 36 -8.36 0.86 6.89
CA THR A 36 -9.35 -0.09 6.36
C THR A 36 -10.26 0.57 5.33
N VAL A 37 -11.05 -0.25 4.64
CA VAL A 37 -12.13 0.22 3.74
C VAL A 37 -13.15 1.12 4.44
N GLU A 38 -13.36 0.92 5.74
CA GLU A 38 -14.32 1.69 6.54
C GLU A 38 -13.84 3.11 6.88
N ALA A 39 -12.53 3.39 6.79
CA ALA A 39 -11.97 4.69 7.13
C ALA A 39 -12.58 5.85 6.32
N ASP A 40 -12.44 7.08 6.82
CA ASP A 40 -13.01 8.29 6.21
C ASP A 40 -12.23 8.76 4.98
N TRP A 41 -12.35 8.00 3.90
CA TRP A 41 -11.73 8.28 2.61
C TRP A 41 -12.41 9.46 1.88
N SER A 42 -11.60 10.34 1.31
CA SER A 42 -12.01 11.51 0.56
C SER A 42 -11.36 11.54 -0.82
N ILE A 43 -12.16 11.84 -1.85
CA ILE A 43 -11.68 11.90 -3.24
C ILE A 43 -11.24 13.33 -3.56
N LYS A 44 -10.11 13.46 -4.26
CA LYS A 44 -9.64 14.72 -4.84
C LYS A 44 -9.16 14.48 -6.26
N THR A 45 -9.50 15.40 -7.16
CA THR A 45 -9.12 15.35 -8.59
C THR A 45 -8.52 16.68 -9.03
N ASP A 46 -7.88 16.69 -10.20
CA ASP A 46 -7.45 17.95 -10.83
C ASP A 46 -8.63 18.90 -10.99
N LYS A 47 -8.54 20.08 -10.37
CA LYS A 47 -9.56 21.13 -10.43
C LYS A 47 -9.59 21.89 -11.76
N THR A 48 -8.62 21.67 -12.63
CA THR A 48 -8.42 22.52 -13.81
C THR A 48 -9.21 22.02 -15.00
N GLU A 49 -10.52 22.32 -15.04
CA GLU A 49 -11.30 22.23 -16.28
C GLU A 49 -10.77 23.27 -17.26
N ARG A 50 -9.97 22.82 -18.24
CA ARG A 50 -9.55 23.67 -19.36
C ARG A 50 -10.36 23.27 -20.59
N PRO A 51 -10.79 24.21 -21.44
CA PRO A 51 -11.65 23.93 -22.61
C PRO A 51 -11.14 22.86 -23.58
N GLN A 52 -9.86 22.49 -23.52
CA GLN A 52 -9.20 21.50 -24.40
C GLN A 52 -8.59 20.30 -23.65
N VAL A 53 -8.78 20.23 -22.32
CA VAL A 53 -8.17 19.21 -21.45
C VAL A 53 -9.21 18.34 -20.75
N GLY A 54 -10.45 18.84 -20.61
CA GLY A 54 -11.48 18.18 -19.82
C GLY A 54 -11.19 18.24 -18.31
N ALA A 55 -11.88 17.39 -17.54
CA ALA A 55 -11.75 17.31 -16.09
C ALA A 55 -11.51 15.85 -15.66
N SER A 56 -10.73 15.67 -14.58
CA SER A 56 -10.57 14.36 -13.97
C SER A 56 -11.77 14.09 -13.06
N VAL A 57 -12.42 12.95 -13.25
CA VAL A 57 -13.57 12.49 -12.46
C VAL A 57 -13.19 11.18 -11.80
N ALA A 58 -13.50 11.05 -10.52
CA ALA A 58 -13.24 9.82 -9.79
C ALA A 58 -14.39 9.50 -8.83
N THR A 59 -14.56 8.21 -8.58
CA THR A 59 -15.52 7.63 -7.66
C THR A 59 -14.82 6.65 -6.74
N LEU A 60 -15.39 6.48 -5.55
CA LEU A 60 -14.91 5.56 -4.55
C LEU A 60 -16.10 4.71 -4.10
N LEU A 61 -16.00 3.40 -4.29
CA LEU A 61 -16.93 2.45 -3.72
C LEU A 61 -16.23 1.72 -2.57
N LYS A 62 -16.90 1.69 -1.41
CA LYS A 62 -16.52 0.82 -0.29
C LYS A 62 -17.37 -0.43 -0.40
N ALA A 63 -16.74 -1.57 -0.69
CA ALA A 63 -17.38 -2.89 -0.61
C ALA A 63 -16.84 -3.63 0.61
N GLU A 64 -17.52 -4.71 1.04
CA GLU A 64 -17.24 -5.38 2.33
C GLU A 64 -15.76 -5.75 2.54
N ASN A 65 -15.01 -6.02 1.47
CA ASN A 65 -13.60 -6.42 1.57
C ASN A 65 -12.66 -5.64 0.64
N GLU A 66 -13.11 -4.54 0.03
CA GLU A 66 -12.30 -3.79 -0.93
C GLU A 66 -12.70 -2.32 -1.07
N LEU A 67 -11.70 -1.50 -1.34
CA LEU A 67 -11.82 -0.09 -1.72
C LEU A 67 -11.64 0.00 -3.24
N GLN A 68 -12.70 0.32 -3.97
CA GLN A 68 -12.62 0.48 -5.44
C GLN A 68 -12.50 1.96 -5.78
N PHE A 69 -11.32 2.37 -6.23
CA PHE A 69 -11.02 3.73 -6.65
C PHE A 69 -10.90 3.79 -8.18
N GLN A 70 -11.89 4.38 -8.83
CA GLN A 70 -12.02 4.34 -10.29
C GLN A 70 -12.47 5.67 -10.87
N GLY A 71 -12.17 5.90 -12.15
CA GLY A 71 -12.55 7.14 -12.79
C GLY A 71 -11.95 7.35 -14.18
N THR A 72 -12.04 8.59 -14.63
CA THR A 72 -11.48 9.07 -15.89
C THR A 72 -10.57 10.26 -15.60
N LEU A 73 -9.33 10.21 -16.08
CA LEU A 73 -8.39 11.32 -15.97
C LEU A 73 -8.58 12.29 -17.14
N ALA A 74 -8.34 13.57 -16.88
CA ALA A 74 -8.30 14.59 -17.92
C ALA A 74 -7.23 14.23 -18.98
N ALA A 75 -7.35 14.74 -20.20
CA ALA A 75 -6.36 14.54 -21.26
C ALA A 75 -6.43 15.66 -22.30
N ILE A 76 -5.28 16.07 -22.83
CA ILE A 76 -5.24 16.99 -23.99
C ILE A 76 -5.55 16.21 -25.27
N GLU A 77 -6.51 16.70 -26.06
CA GLU A 77 -6.88 16.12 -27.36
C GLU A 77 -5.68 16.06 -28.33
N GLY A 78 -5.62 14.99 -29.13
CA GLY A 78 -4.67 14.86 -30.24
C GLY A 78 -3.34 14.17 -29.92
N ASN A 79 -2.98 13.98 -28.65
CA ASN A 79 -1.77 13.22 -28.25
C ASN A 79 -1.91 12.46 -26.92
N GLY A 80 -3.14 12.27 -26.42
CA GLY A 80 -3.40 11.56 -25.17
C GLY A 80 -2.71 12.20 -23.96
N GLY A 81 -2.70 13.54 -23.87
CA GLY A 81 -1.79 14.32 -23.00
C GLY A 81 -1.54 13.79 -21.58
N LEU A 82 -0.35 14.06 -21.04
CA LEU A 82 0.15 13.63 -19.73
C LEU A 82 -0.37 14.47 -18.55
N VAL A 83 -1.58 15.01 -18.65
CA VAL A 83 -2.17 15.89 -17.64
C VAL A 83 -3.31 15.18 -16.94
N GLY A 84 -3.54 15.43 -15.67
CA GLY A 84 -4.65 14.83 -14.93
C GLY A 84 -4.17 13.84 -13.88
N PHE A 85 -4.74 13.99 -12.70
CA PHE A 85 -4.50 13.14 -11.56
C PHE A 85 -5.80 12.99 -10.76
N ALA A 86 -5.87 11.90 -10.02
CA ALA A 86 -6.90 11.66 -9.02
C ALA A 86 -6.25 10.95 -7.85
N PHE A 87 -6.74 11.23 -6.64
CA PHE A 87 -6.35 10.46 -5.47
C PHE A 87 -7.50 10.33 -4.48
N VAL A 88 -7.41 9.27 -3.68
CA VAL A 88 -8.27 9.04 -2.52
C VAL A 88 -7.42 9.07 -1.26
N GLU A 89 -7.82 9.86 -0.27
CA GLU A 89 -7.05 10.15 0.94
C GLU A 89 -7.88 9.89 2.21
N THR A 90 -7.28 9.21 3.19
CA THR A 90 -7.82 9.03 4.54
C THR A 90 -6.91 9.70 5.55
N PRO A 91 -7.46 10.32 6.62
CA PRO A 91 -6.65 10.74 7.75
C PRO A 91 -6.04 9.53 8.45
N LEU A 92 -4.87 9.75 9.04
CA LEU A 92 -4.15 8.83 9.92
C LEU A 92 -3.76 9.57 11.22
N SER A 93 -3.52 8.80 12.26
CA SER A 93 -2.93 9.29 13.51
C SER A 93 -2.18 8.14 14.19
N GLN A 94 -1.13 7.66 13.55
CA GLN A 94 -0.31 6.54 14.03
C GLN A 94 1.18 6.88 14.01
N ASP A 95 1.91 6.39 15.02
CA ASP A 95 3.37 6.37 15.05
C ASP A 95 3.86 5.13 14.29
N LEU A 96 4.49 5.35 13.14
CA LEU A 96 5.00 4.31 12.27
C LEU A 96 6.50 4.05 12.47
N SER A 97 7.16 4.73 13.43
CA SER A 97 8.61 4.68 13.61
C SER A 97 9.16 3.29 13.97
N GLN A 98 8.28 2.41 14.44
CA GLN A 98 8.62 1.03 14.81
C GLN A 98 8.51 0.06 13.64
N TYR A 99 7.99 0.47 12.49
CA TYR A 99 7.75 -0.40 11.33
C TYR A 99 8.71 -0.09 10.18
N LYS A 100 8.89 -1.06 9.29
CA LYS A 100 9.74 -0.94 8.10
C LYS A 100 8.95 -0.84 6.80
N TYR A 101 7.78 -1.47 6.75
CA TYR A 101 7.02 -1.62 5.52
C TYR A 101 5.55 -1.26 5.71
N ILE A 102 4.94 -0.77 4.63
CA ILE A 102 3.49 -0.77 4.42
C ILE A 102 3.15 -1.94 3.47
N GLU A 103 2.15 -2.74 3.80
CA GLU A 103 1.66 -3.85 2.99
C GLU A 103 0.15 -3.72 2.72
N PHE A 104 -0.28 -4.05 1.51
CA PHE A 104 -1.69 -4.15 1.14
C PHE A 104 -1.84 -5.05 -0.08
N TYR A 105 -3.05 -5.56 -0.32
CA TYR A 105 -3.37 -6.20 -1.60
C TYR A 105 -3.95 -5.19 -2.56
N ALA A 106 -3.57 -5.27 -3.83
CA ALA A 106 -4.15 -4.43 -4.87
C ALA A 106 -4.21 -5.14 -6.22
N LYS A 107 -5.11 -4.67 -7.07
CA LYS A 107 -5.16 -4.97 -8.52
C LYS A 107 -5.68 -3.76 -9.27
N SER A 108 -5.45 -3.72 -10.57
CA SER A 108 -5.95 -2.67 -11.45
C SER A 108 -6.80 -3.23 -12.58
N LYS A 109 -7.64 -2.38 -13.17
CA LYS A 109 -8.39 -2.68 -14.41
C LYS A 109 -7.47 -3.07 -15.56
N GLU A 110 -6.28 -2.45 -15.64
CA GLU A 110 -5.28 -2.69 -16.68
C GLU A 110 -3.97 -3.19 -16.07
N ALA A 111 -3.23 -4.00 -16.82
CA ALA A 111 -1.93 -4.48 -16.36
C ALA A 111 -0.87 -3.37 -16.42
N ARG A 112 0.06 -3.39 -15.46
CA ARG A 112 1.22 -2.48 -15.40
C ARG A 112 0.88 -1.00 -15.23
N VAL A 113 -0.27 -0.68 -14.67
CA VAL A 113 -0.59 0.70 -14.31
C VAL A 113 0.26 1.11 -13.10
N VAL A 114 0.92 2.26 -13.20
CA VAL A 114 1.70 2.84 -12.10
C VAL A 114 0.79 3.70 -11.24
N TYR A 115 0.74 3.38 -9.96
CA TYR A 115 0.09 4.16 -8.92
C TYR A 115 1.13 4.69 -7.94
N THR A 116 0.72 5.62 -7.10
CA THR A 116 1.56 6.19 -6.05
C THR A 116 0.86 6.05 -4.72
N LEU A 117 1.59 5.52 -3.73
CA LEU A 117 1.21 5.63 -2.34
C LEU A 117 1.85 6.90 -1.79
N THR A 118 1.04 7.74 -1.15
CA THR A 118 1.51 9.01 -0.60
C THR A 118 1.22 9.07 0.89
N LEU A 119 2.19 9.56 1.65
CA LEU A 119 2.09 9.89 3.06
C LEU A 119 2.26 11.40 3.26
N LYS A 120 1.59 11.93 4.27
CA LYS A 120 1.82 13.29 4.78
C LYS A 120 2.06 13.22 6.28
N ASP A 121 3.00 14.01 6.76
CA ASP A 121 3.29 14.23 8.18
C ASP A 121 2.93 15.67 8.58
N GLU A 122 3.37 16.10 9.76
CA GLU A 122 3.19 17.48 10.26
C GLU A 122 3.81 18.55 9.35
N GLN A 123 4.80 18.20 8.52
CA GLN A 123 5.48 19.12 7.62
C GLN A 123 4.69 19.34 6.31
N THR A 124 3.46 18.85 6.22
CA THR A 124 2.69 18.87 4.97
C THR A 124 2.50 20.25 4.34
N GLN A 125 2.38 21.32 5.14
CA GLN A 125 2.24 22.69 4.61
C GLN A 125 3.60 23.37 4.52
N GLN A 126 4.02 23.71 3.30
CA GLN A 126 5.23 24.50 3.03
C GLN A 126 4.87 25.75 2.23
N ASP A 127 5.70 26.79 2.31
CA ASP A 127 5.50 28.04 1.55
C ASP A 127 5.41 27.79 0.03
N ALA A 128 6.19 26.83 -0.47
CA ALA A 128 6.22 26.45 -1.88
C ALA A 128 5.01 25.61 -2.32
N GLY A 129 4.23 25.06 -1.38
CA GLY A 129 3.09 24.19 -1.65
C GLY A 129 2.97 23.04 -0.65
N THR A 130 2.13 22.07 -0.97
CA THR A 130 1.99 20.87 -0.13
C THR A 130 3.19 19.95 -0.33
N LEU A 131 3.88 19.62 0.77
CA LEU A 131 4.87 18.55 0.83
C LEU A 131 4.15 17.21 0.96
N THR A 132 4.53 16.29 0.10
CA THR A 132 4.11 14.89 0.08
C THR A 132 5.34 14.00 0.15
N PHE A 133 5.19 12.82 0.75
CA PHE A 133 6.17 11.76 0.64
C PHE A 133 5.56 10.67 -0.23
N GLU A 134 6.20 10.31 -1.33
CA GLU A 134 5.62 9.49 -2.38
C GLU A 134 6.48 8.25 -2.66
N GLN A 135 5.83 7.10 -2.84
CA GLN A 135 6.45 5.90 -3.38
C GLN A 135 5.53 5.29 -4.44
N GLU A 136 6.10 4.98 -5.60
CA GLU A 136 5.38 4.37 -6.72
C GLU A 136 5.26 2.86 -6.55
N PHE A 137 4.18 2.29 -7.07
CA PHE A 137 3.96 0.85 -7.12
C PHE A 137 3.20 0.47 -8.38
N VAL A 138 3.46 -0.74 -8.88
CA VAL A 138 2.88 -1.25 -10.12
C VAL A 138 2.02 -2.47 -9.79
N VAL A 139 0.82 -2.50 -10.35
CA VAL A 139 -0.11 -3.63 -10.18
C VAL A 139 -0.60 -4.16 -11.53
N GLY A 140 -0.93 -5.44 -11.54
CA GLY A 140 -1.55 -6.14 -12.66
C GLY A 140 -3.08 -6.23 -12.50
N THR A 141 -3.69 -7.08 -13.31
CA THR A 141 -5.13 -7.40 -13.24
C THR A 141 -5.48 -8.39 -12.14
N ASP A 142 -4.48 -9.11 -11.62
CA ASP A 142 -4.64 -10.07 -10.54
C ASP A 142 -4.30 -9.41 -9.19
N TRP A 143 -4.95 -9.89 -8.12
CA TRP A 143 -4.63 -9.48 -6.76
C TRP A 143 -3.19 -9.82 -6.42
N THR A 144 -2.38 -8.80 -6.18
CA THR A 144 -0.99 -8.93 -5.74
C THR A 144 -0.79 -8.25 -4.40
N LYS A 145 0.11 -8.80 -3.60
CA LYS A 145 0.57 -8.14 -2.38
C LYS A 145 1.58 -7.07 -2.77
N VAL A 146 1.25 -5.81 -2.51
CA VAL A 146 2.16 -4.68 -2.59
C VAL A 146 2.84 -4.51 -1.23
N LYS A 147 4.17 -4.33 -1.25
CA LYS A 147 4.99 -4.12 -0.06
C LYS A 147 5.98 -2.99 -0.33
N LEU A 148 5.87 -1.91 0.43
CA LEU A 148 6.62 -0.68 0.21
C LEU A 148 7.44 -0.34 1.45
N ALA A 149 8.73 -0.08 1.27
CA ALA A 149 9.62 0.28 2.37
C ALA A 149 9.43 1.74 2.76
N LEU A 150 9.15 2.00 4.05
CA LEU A 150 8.96 3.36 4.56
C LEU A 150 10.18 4.27 4.33
N SER A 151 11.38 3.69 4.22
CA SER A 151 12.63 4.41 3.93
C SER A 151 12.77 4.87 2.47
N GLU A 152 11.96 4.37 1.55
CA GLU A 152 12.04 4.67 0.11
C GLU A 152 11.05 5.76 -0.33
N PHE A 153 10.24 6.26 0.60
CA PHE A 153 9.35 7.38 0.35
C PHE A 153 10.12 8.66 0.07
N GLN A 154 9.86 9.25 -1.10
CA GLN A 154 10.58 10.42 -1.58
C GLN A 154 9.78 11.70 -1.34
N PRO A 155 10.38 12.73 -0.73
CA PRO A 155 9.74 14.04 -0.57
C PRO A 155 9.52 14.75 -1.91
N LYS A 156 8.29 15.21 -2.14
CA LYS A 156 7.93 16.01 -3.32
C LYS A 156 7.08 17.23 -2.93
N ILE A 157 7.29 18.32 -3.67
CA ILE A 157 6.42 19.51 -3.64
C ILE A 157 5.89 19.73 -5.05
N ARG A 158 4.56 19.73 -5.20
CA ARG A 158 3.89 19.86 -6.52
C ARG A 158 4.44 18.86 -7.56
N GLY A 159 4.65 17.61 -7.13
CA GLY A 159 5.16 16.52 -7.96
C GLY A 159 6.66 16.58 -8.29
N ARG A 160 7.43 17.53 -7.73
CA ARG A 160 8.88 17.66 -7.95
C ARG A 160 9.63 17.17 -6.72
N LEU A 161 10.65 16.34 -6.93
CA LEU A 161 11.57 15.86 -5.88
C LEU A 161 12.28 17.04 -5.19
N VAL A 162 12.43 16.96 -3.86
CA VAL A 162 13.13 17.97 -3.05
C VAL A 162 14.03 17.30 -2.00
N ASP A 163 15.31 17.66 -1.91
CA ASP A 163 16.27 16.87 -1.10
C ASP A 163 16.30 17.23 0.40
N SER A 164 15.58 18.26 0.83
CA SER A 164 15.70 18.86 2.17
C SER A 164 14.75 18.30 3.24
N PHE A 165 13.99 17.25 2.94
CA PHE A 165 12.95 16.73 3.83
C PHE A 165 13.08 15.23 4.05
N GLN A 166 12.74 14.80 5.25
CA GLN A 166 12.61 13.39 5.63
C GLN A 166 11.24 13.17 6.25
N LEU A 167 10.64 12.02 5.96
CA LEU A 167 9.33 11.64 6.47
C LEU A 167 9.43 11.43 8.00
N ASP A 168 8.69 12.22 8.77
CA ASP A 168 8.57 11.99 10.21
C ASP A 168 7.54 10.87 10.48
N LEU A 169 8.06 9.65 10.65
CA LEU A 169 7.24 8.48 10.94
C LEU A 169 6.52 8.55 12.29
N LYS A 170 6.90 9.43 13.22
CA LYS A 170 6.21 9.53 14.52
C LYS A 170 4.83 10.15 14.41
N GLN A 171 4.58 10.94 13.37
CA GLN A 171 3.35 11.70 13.20
C GLN A 171 2.85 11.66 11.76
N VAL A 172 2.57 10.47 11.25
CA VAL A 172 1.94 10.31 9.94
C VAL A 172 0.45 10.67 10.05
N ARG A 173 0.01 11.62 9.21
CA ARG A 173 -1.30 12.28 9.27
C ARG A 173 -2.26 11.89 8.18
N SER A 174 -1.76 11.41 7.04
CA SER A 174 -2.64 10.84 6.02
C SER A 174 -1.93 9.82 5.15
N LEU A 175 -2.75 9.00 4.51
CA LEU A 175 -2.40 8.03 3.49
C LEU A 175 -3.28 8.29 2.28
N SER A 176 -2.72 8.24 1.09
CA SER A 176 -3.51 8.29 -0.14
C SER A 176 -3.00 7.38 -1.24
N PHE A 177 -3.93 6.83 -2.01
CA PHE A 177 -3.65 6.18 -3.28
C PHE A 177 -3.90 7.19 -4.40
N GLN A 178 -2.89 7.39 -5.24
CA GLN A 178 -2.90 8.37 -6.32
C GLN A 178 -2.62 7.70 -7.66
N ILE A 179 -3.21 8.25 -8.71
CA ILE A 179 -2.87 7.97 -10.10
C ILE A 179 -2.60 9.28 -10.84
N ASN A 180 -1.59 9.27 -11.70
CA ASN A 180 -1.20 10.41 -12.53
C ASN A 180 -0.78 9.90 -13.91
N ARG A 181 -1.29 10.55 -14.97
CA ARG A 181 -0.94 10.21 -16.35
C ARG A 181 0.54 10.44 -16.67
N SER A 182 1.19 11.40 -16.01
CA SER A 182 2.60 11.74 -16.30
C SER A 182 3.63 10.83 -15.62
N GLN A 183 3.19 9.89 -14.76
CA GLN A 183 4.07 9.04 -13.95
C GLN A 183 4.01 7.57 -14.37
N GLN A 184 3.67 7.31 -15.62
CA GLN A 184 3.64 5.95 -16.16
C GLN A 184 5.02 5.58 -16.73
N GLU A 185 5.43 4.32 -16.61
CA GLU A 185 6.64 3.82 -17.27
C GLU A 185 6.50 3.90 -18.80
N PRO A 186 7.60 3.94 -19.57
CA PRO A 186 7.57 4.05 -21.03
C PRO A 186 6.69 3.00 -21.76
N ASP A 187 6.53 1.82 -21.18
CA ASP A 187 5.73 0.72 -21.74
C ASP A 187 4.44 0.43 -20.93
N SER A 188 4.11 1.28 -19.96
CA SER A 188 2.86 1.21 -19.20
C SER A 188 1.73 1.92 -19.95
N PRO A 189 0.47 1.48 -19.78
CA PRO A 189 -0.66 2.22 -20.31
C PRO A 189 -0.68 3.64 -19.73
N ILE A 190 -1.14 4.62 -20.53
CA ILE A 190 -1.40 5.98 -20.05
C ILE A 190 -2.90 6.08 -19.74
N PRO A 191 -3.32 5.81 -18.48
CA PRO A 191 -4.70 5.48 -18.16
C PRO A 191 -5.61 6.67 -18.40
N LEU A 192 -6.51 6.57 -19.38
CA LEU A 192 -7.61 7.54 -19.55
C LEU A 192 -8.72 7.18 -18.58
N GLU A 193 -9.10 5.91 -18.57
CA GLU A 193 -9.87 5.30 -17.50
C GLU A 193 -8.92 4.60 -16.54
N PHE A 194 -9.25 4.60 -15.25
CA PHE A 194 -8.52 3.83 -14.26
C PHE A 194 -9.50 3.12 -13.32
N GLY A 195 -9.03 2.02 -12.75
CA GLY A 195 -9.67 1.33 -11.63
C GLY A 195 -8.58 0.68 -10.80
N LEU A 196 -8.45 1.08 -9.55
CA LEU A 196 -7.60 0.48 -8.55
C LEU A 196 -8.50 -0.13 -7.49
N ASP A 197 -8.39 -1.43 -7.30
CA ASP A 197 -9.01 -2.11 -6.17
C ASP A 197 -7.93 -2.36 -5.12
N VAL A 198 -8.19 -1.92 -3.89
CA VAL A 198 -7.33 -2.16 -2.72
C VAL A 198 -8.09 -3.09 -1.77
N GLY A 199 -7.40 -4.06 -1.19
CA GLY A 199 -7.98 -4.99 -0.22
C GLY A 199 -8.52 -4.29 1.04
N SER A 200 -9.18 -5.06 1.89
CA SER A 200 -9.89 -4.58 3.09
C SER A 200 -9.01 -3.80 4.06
N GLU A 201 -7.71 -4.05 4.06
CA GLU A 201 -6.75 -3.51 5.01
C GLU A 201 -5.46 -3.04 4.33
N VAL A 202 -4.96 -1.93 4.84
CA VAL A 202 -3.57 -1.50 4.68
C VAL A 202 -2.88 -1.76 6.01
N LEU A 203 -1.75 -2.46 5.99
CA LEU A 203 -1.03 -2.94 7.15
C LEU A 203 0.35 -2.30 7.23
N VAL A 204 0.93 -2.25 8.44
CA VAL A 204 2.35 -1.96 8.67
C VAL A 204 3.04 -3.15 9.30
N THR A 205 4.30 -3.39 8.95
CA THR A 205 5.05 -4.57 9.40
C THR A 205 6.57 -4.35 9.46
N ASN A 206 7.22 -5.22 10.22
CA ASN A 206 8.68 -5.36 10.27
C ASN A 206 9.20 -6.60 9.55
N GLN A 207 8.30 -7.47 9.10
CA GLN A 207 8.68 -8.70 8.39
C GLN A 207 9.25 -8.34 7.02
N GLU A 208 10.32 -9.01 6.60
CA GLU A 208 10.90 -8.91 5.26
C GLU A 208 10.15 -9.80 4.25
#